data_AF-A0A1H7NIB1-F1
#
_entry.id   AF-A0A1H7NIB1-F1
#
_cell.length_a   1.000
_cell.length_b   1.000
_cell.length_c   1.000
_cell.angle_alpha   90.00
_cell.angle_beta   90.00
_cell.angle_gamma   90.00
#
_symmetry.space_group_name_H-M   'P 1'
#
loop_
_entity.id
_entity.type
_entity.pdbx_description
1 polymer ?
#
loop_
_entity_poly.entity_id
_entity_poly.type
_entity_poly.pdbx_seq_one_letter_code
_entity_poly.pdbx_strand_id
1 'polypeptide(L)'
;MKYNRKTALIYGLLKGLQTEFFGIFVMLFFWAVAKAMGLFANLMFGFMGIMCVVCILADFGMKEGAKAANADTLHGDNVGRNFGAITGLIAMLPFALTAVILAVSNFSGAFDFLAAFKIANACLFPIIDIFAHSAYIKDMSPAVFLLILPYLGLFPLSTYIGFKWGYDKVDLKDKIVYKNK
;
A
#
# COMPACT_ATOMS: atom_id res chain seq x y z
N MET A 1 -9.29 27.23 6.91
CA MET A 1 -10.35 26.20 7.02
C MET A 1 -9.90 25.18 8.04
N LYS A 2 -10.79 24.73 8.94
CA LYS A 2 -10.47 23.66 9.90
C LYS A 2 -10.12 22.36 9.17
N TYR A 3 -9.17 21.60 9.70
CA TYR A 3 -8.76 20.32 9.14
C TYR A 3 -9.88 19.29 9.26
N ASN A 4 -10.33 18.75 8.13
CA ASN A 4 -11.38 17.73 8.13
C ASN A 4 -10.78 16.31 8.17
N ARG A 5 -10.65 15.77 9.38
CA ARG A 5 -10.13 14.41 9.61
C ARG A 5 -10.94 13.34 8.88
N LYS A 6 -12.27 13.46 8.82
CA LYS A 6 -13.14 12.46 8.16
C LYS A 6 -12.85 12.39 6.67
N THR A 7 -12.75 13.55 6.03
CA THR A 7 -12.40 13.64 4.61
C THR A 7 -11.03 13.04 4.32
N ALA A 8 -10.03 13.30 5.17
CA ALA A 8 -8.70 12.72 5.03
C ALA A 8 -8.69 11.19 5.13
N LEU A 9 -9.49 10.60 6.04
CA LEU A 9 -9.63 9.14 6.14
C LEU A 9 -10.29 8.54 4.89
N ILE A 10 -11.33 9.17 4.37
CA ILE A 10 -12.00 8.74 3.12
C ILE A 10 -11.00 8.80 1.95
N TYR A 11 -10.24 9.89 1.83
CA TYR A 11 -9.19 9.97 0.81
C TYR A 11 -8.09 8.93 1.02
N GLY A 12 -7.73 8.60 2.26
CA GLY A 12 -6.81 7.49 2.56
C GLY A 12 -7.31 6.17 2.00
N LEU A 13 -8.58 5.83 2.23
CA LEU A 13 -9.22 4.64 1.65
C LEU A 13 -9.17 4.65 0.11
N LEU A 14 -9.55 5.78 -0.50
CA LEU A 14 -9.53 5.95 -1.95
C LEU A 14 -8.12 5.82 -2.52
N LYS A 15 -7.08 6.24 -1.79
CA LYS A 15 -5.68 6.10 -2.20
C LYS A 15 -5.18 4.67 -2.10
N GLY A 16 -5.64 3.90 -1.10
CA GLY A 16 -5.46 2.45 -1.07
C GLY A 16 -6.04 1.78 -2.32
N LEU A 17 -7.31 2.09 -2.65
CA LEU A 17 -7.95 1.55 -3.86
C LEU A 17 -7.27 2.02 -5.17
N GLN A 18 -6.85 3.28 -5.23
CA GLN A 18 -6.09 3.80 -6.38
C GLN A 18 -4.78 3.06 -6.58
N THR A 19 -4.13 2.66 -5.49
CA THR A 19 -2.88 1.91 -5.54
C THR A 19 -3.07 0.57 -6.25
N GLU A 20 -4.11 -0.19 -5.90
CA GLU A 20 -4.41 -1.44 -6.61
C GLU A 20 -4.88 -1.22 -8.04
N PHE A 21 -5.59 -0.13 -8.32
CA PHE A 21 -5.93 0.21 -9.69
C PHE A 21 -4.67 0.35 -10.55
N PHE A 22 -3.60 0.97 -10.03
CA PHE A 22 -2.28 0.95 -10.68
C PHE A 22 -1.64 -0.45 -10.69
N GLY A 23 -1.80 -1.22 -9.62
CA GLY A 23 -1.40 -2.62 -9.52
C GLY A 23 -1.97 -3.50 -10.64
N ILE A 24 -3.21 -3.25 -11.08
CA ILE A 24 -3.82 -3.98 -12.20
C ILE A 24 -3.00 -3.78 -13.48
N PHE A 25 -2.50 -2.57 -13.74
CA PHE A 25 -1.62 -2.36 -14.91
C PHE A 25 -0.31 -3.13 -14.77
N VAL A 26 0.31 -3.10 -13.58
CA VAL A 26 1.54 -3.88 -13.28
C VAL A 26 1.29 -5.37 -13.54
N MET A 27 0.16 -5.88 -13.09
CA MET A 27 -0.27 -7.27 -13.29
C MET A 27 -0.52 -7.60 -14.77
N LEU A 28 -1.17 -6.73 -15.54
CA LEU A 28 -1.41 -6.95 -16.97
C LEU A 28 -0.11 -6.99 -17.77
N PHE A 29 0.83 -6.08 -17.48
CA PHE A 29 2.16 -6.11 -18.11
C PHE A 29 2.98 -7.32 -17.66
N PHE A 30 2.87 -7.71 -16.39
CA PHE A 30 3.47 -8.95 -15.89
C PHE A 30 2.97 -10.15 -16.71
N TRP A 31 1.67 -10.32 -16.90
CA TRP A 31 1.12 -11.41 -17.70
C TRP A 31 1.59 -11.41 -19.16
N ALA A 32 1.75 -10.23 -19.77
CA ALA A 32 2.26 -10.13 -21.14
C ALA A 32 3.72 -10.60 -21.28
N VAL A 33 4.54 -10.41 -20.24
CA VAL A 33 6.00 -10.61 -20.30
C VAL A 33 6.47 -11.85 -19.53
N ALA A 34 5.66 -12.37 -18.60
CA ALA A 34 6.03 -13.45 -17.68
C ALA A 34 6.52 -14.71 -18.41
N LYS A 35 5.90 -15.07 -19.54
CA LYS A 35 6.32 -16.24 -20.33
C LYS A 35 7.72 -16.09 -20.96
N ALA A 36 8.14 -14.86 -21.28
CA ALA A 36 9.42 -14.60 -21.92
C ALA A 36 10.57 -14.47 -20.90
N MET A 37 10.27 -13.93 -19.71
CA MET A 37 11.29 -13.60 -18.70
C MET A 37 11.26 -14.52 -17.47
N GLY A 38 10.24 -15.36 -17.31
CA GLY A 38 10.08 -16.26 -16.17
C GLY A 38 10.19 -15.53 -14.82
N LEU A 39 10.95 -16.11 -13.88
CA LEU A 39 11.15 -15.58 -12.53
C LEU A 39 11.62 -14.12 -12.50
N PHE A 40 12.39 -13.68 -13.51
CA PHE A 40 12.85 -12.30 -13.58
C PHE A 40 11.69 -11.31 -13.69
N ALA A 41 10.62 -11.66 -14.43
CA ALA A 41 9.42 -10.83 -14.49
C ALA A 41 8.75 -10.74 -13.11
N ASN A 42 8.65 -11.85 -12.37
CA ASN A 42 8.02 -11.85 -11.05
C ASN A 42 8.73 -10.90 -10.08
N LEU A 43 10.07 -10.90 -10.08
CA LEU A 43 10.86 -10.02 -9.23
C LEU A 43 10.77 -8.55 -9.66
N MET A 44 10.91 -8.27 -10.96
CA MET A 44 10.89 -6.90 -11.48
C MET A 44 9.51 -6.24 -11.32
N PHE A 45 8.45 -6.94 -11.73
CA PHE A 45 7.08 -6.43 -11.60
C PHE A 45 6.60 -6.48 -10.15
N GLY A 46 7.08 -7.43 -9.35
CA GLY A 46 6.82 -7.46 -7.90
C GLY A 46 7.40 -6.24 -7.20
N PHE A 47 8.65 -5.89 -7.51
CA PHE A 47 9.26 -4.65 -7.03
C PHE A 47 8.49 -3.42 -7.50
N MET A 48 8.09 -3.37 -8.77
CA MET A 48 7.27 -2.27 -9.30
C MET A 48 5.96 -2.11 -8.52
N GLY A 49 5.24 -3.21 -8.27
CA GLY A 49 3.99 -3.20 -7.52
C GLY A 49 4.16 -2.68 -6.09
N ILE A 50 5.22 -3.13 -5.39
CA ILE A 50 5.58 -2.61 -4.05
C ILE A 50 5.88 -1.10 -4.11
N MET A 51 6.64 -0.66 -5.11
CA MET A 51 6.99 0.76 -5.28
C MET A 51 5.76 1.62 -5.60
N CYS A 52 4.77 1.11 -6.33
CA CYS A 52 3.50 1.81 -6.54
C CYS A 52 2.81 2.12 -5.21
N VAL A 53 2.73 1.14 -4.29
CA VAL A 53 2.17 1.34 -2.95
C VAL A 53 2.92 2.44 -2.20
N VAL A 54 4.25 2.33 -2.15
CA VAL A 54 5.09 3.28 -1.41
C VAL A 54 4.93 4.68 -1.97
N CYS A 55 5.07 4.86 -3.29
CA CYS A 55 5.05 6.17 -3.93
C CYS A 55 3.68 6.86 -3.81
N ILE A 56 2.58 6.14 -4.06
CA ILE A 56 1.23 6.72 -4.04
C ILE A 56 0.84 7.13 -2.61
N LEU A 57 1.11 6.26 -1.63
CA LEU A 57 0.76 6.52 -0.24
C LEU A 57 1.68 7.53 0.43
N ALA A 58 2.97 7.56 0.08
CA ALA A 58 3.88 8.60 0.55
C ALA A 58 3.54 9.97 -0.05
N ASP A 59 3.22 10.07 -1.35
CA ASP A 59 2.76 11.32 -1.97
C ASP A 59 1.48 11.85 -1.33
N PHE A 60 0.49 10.96 -1.13
CA PHE A 60 -0.72 11.30 -0.40
C PHE A 60 -0.41 11.76 1.03
N GLY A 61 0.43 11.02 1.75
CA GLY A 61 0.88 11.35 3.10
C GLY A 61 1.48 12.75 3.15
N MET A 62 2.43 13.07 2.27
CA MET A 62 3.09 14.37 2.21
C MET A 62 2.10 15.52 2.00
N LYS A 63 1.17 15.36 1.05
CA LYS A 63 0.16 16.38 0.75
C LYS A 63 -0.78 16.61 1.93
N GLU A 64 -1.23 15.55 2.61
CA GLU A 64 -2.08 15.67 3.79
C GLU A 64 -1.33 16.19 5.02
N GLY A 65 -0.07 15.79 5.21
CA GLY A 65 0.79 16.29 6.28
C GLY A 65 1.00 17.80 6.20
N ALA A 66 1.24 18.33 4.99
CA ALA A 66 1.38 19.76 4.77
C ALA A 66 0.08 20.54 5.09
N LYS A 67 -1.08 19.99 4.73
CA LYS A 67 -2.38 20.57 5.08
C LYS A 67 -2.60 20.57 6.60
N ALA A 68 -2.28 19.46 7.26
CA ALA A 68 -2.41 19.32 8.71
C ALA A 68 -1.50 20.31 9.45
N ALA A 69 -0.24 20.48 9.03
CA ALA A 69 0.67 21.45 9.63
C ALA A 69 0.17 22.90 9.49
N ASN A 70 -0.39 23.25 8.32
CA ASN A 70 -0.97 24.57 8.12
C ASN A 70 -2.22 24.79 8.98
N ALA A 71 -3.07 23.77 9.15
CA ALA A 71 -4.24 23.86 10.02
C ALA A 71 -3.84 23.96 11.51
N ASP A 72 -2.83 23.20 11.95
CA ASP A 72 -2.33 23.28 13.33
C ASP A 72 -1.71 24.66 13.61
N THR A 73 -0.97 25.23 12.65
CA THR A 73 -0.35 26.56 12.79
C THR A 73 -1.38 27.70 12.75
N LEU A 74 -2.34 27.66 11.83
CA LEU A 74 -3.28 28.76 11.58
C LEU A 74 -4.54 28.69 12.45
N HIS A 75 -4.92 27.50 12.91
CA HIS A 75 -6.21 27.25 13.57
C HIS A 75 -6.10 26.47 14.88
N GLY A 76 -4.93 25.92 15.24
CA GLY A 76 -4.74 25.19 16.50
C GLY A 76 -5.47 23.84 16.56
N ASP A 77 -5.74 23.22 15.40
CA ASP A 77 -6.57 22.01 15.28
C ASP A 77 -5.95 20.70 15.86
N ASN A 78 -4.70 20.78 16.34
CA ASN A 78 -3.90 19.73 17.00
C ASN A 78 -4.08 18.34 16.35
N VAL A 79 -3.87 18.26 15.04
CA VAL A 79 -3.93 17.03 14.24
C VAL A 79 -2.75 16.12 14.58
N GLY A 80 -1.55 16.68 14.61
CA GLY A 80 -0.32 15.97 14.96
C GLY A 80 0.20 14.99 13.91
N ARG A 81 1.50 14.68 14.01
CA ARG A 81 2.25 13.86 13.03
C ARG A 81 1.76 12.41 12.90
N ASN A 82 1.24 11.84 13.99
CA ASN A 82 0.84 10.43 14.03
C ASN A 82 -0.46 10.15 13.24
N PHE A 83 -1.19 11.19 12.85
CA PHE A 83 -2.40 11.03 12.05
C PHE A 83 -2.14 10.34 10.70
N GLY A 84 -0.92 10.48 10.14
CA GLY A 84 -0.51 9.77 8.94
C GLY A 84 -0.51 8.24 9.06
N ALA A 85 -0.23 7.69 10.25
CA ALA A 85 -0.33 6.24 10.46
C ALA A 85 -1.79 5.78 10.43
N ILE A 86 -2.71 6.60 10.98
CA ILE A 86 -4.14 6.30 11.01
C ILE A 86 -4.72 6.31 9.60
N THR A 87 -4.37 7.28 8.77
CA THR A 87 -4.84 7.34 7.38
C THR A 87 -4.31 6.16 6.55
N GLY A 88 -3.07 5.72 6.80
CA GLY A 88 -2.53 4.52 6.16
C GLY A 88 -3.16 3.21 6.67
N LEU A 89 -3.52 3.12 7.96
CA LEU A 89 -4.30 1.98 8.49
C LEU A 89 -5.68 1.88 7.82
N ILE A 90 -6.34 3.02 7.57
CA ILE A 90 -7.61 3.03 6.82
C ILE A 90 -7.39 2.59 5.37
N ALA A 91 -6.32 3.05 4.72
CA ALA A 91 -5.96 2.64 3.37
C ALA A 91 -5.72 1.12 3.25
N MET A 92 -5.22 0.50 4.32
CA MET A 92 -4.95 -0.94 4.41
C MET A 92 -6.22 -1.82 4.56
N LEU A 93 -7.34 -1.27 5.05
CA LEU A 93 -8.51 -2.06 5.45
C LEU A 93 -9.07 -2.99 4.36
N PRO A 94 -9.26 -2.55 3.10
CA PRO A 94 -9.76 -3.44 2.05
C PRO A 94 -8.85 -4.66 1.83
N PHE A 95 -7.53 -4.46 1.92
CA PHE A 95 -6.53 -5.50 1.69
C PHE A 95 -6.43 -6.46 2.86
N ALA A 96 -6.48 -5.93 4.08
CA ALA A 96 -6.59 -6.75 5.29
C ALA A 96 -7.85 -7.63 5.26
N LEU A 97 -8.99 -7.10 4.80
CA LEU A 97 -10.22 -7.87 4.64
C LEU A 97 -10.03 -9.02 3.65
N THR A 98 -9.45 -8.76 2.47
CA THR A 98 -9.19 -9.83 1.49
C THR A 98 -8.22 -10.90 2.02
N ALA A 99 -7.23 -10.52 2.82
CA ALA A 99 -6.31 -11.45 3.47
C ALA A 99 -7.01 -12.36 4.50
N VAL A 100 -7.93 -11.80 5.29
CA VAL A 100 -8.74 -12.58 6.24
C VAL A 100 -9.64 -13.56 5.50
N ILE A 101 -10.29 -13.13 4.40
CA ILE A 101 -11.11 -14.02 3.58
C ILE A 101 -10.27 -15.15 2.98
N LEU A 102 -9.05 -14.86 2.50
CA LEU A 102 -8.13 -15.90 2.02
C LEU A 102 -7.76 -16.89 3.12
N ALA A 103 -7.46 -16.40 4.34
CA ALA A 103 -7.16 -17.27 5.47
C ALA A 103 -8.35 -18.19 5.80
N VAL A 104 -9.56 -17.64 5.90
CA VAL A 104 -10.79 -18.41 6.15
C VAL A 104 -11.03 -19.43 5.03
N SER A 105 -10.84 -19.03 3.77
CA SER A 105 -10.96 -19.92 2.61
C SER A 105 -9.97 -21.09 2.68
N ASN A 106 -8.72 -20.82 3.08
CA ASN A 106 -7.69 -21.85 3.25
C ASN A 106 -7.96 -22.80 4.44
N PHE A 107 -8.46 -22.29 5.57
CA PHE A 107 -8.76 -23.12 6.75
C PHE A 107 -10.08 -23.89 6.66
N SER A 108 -11.10 -23.30 6.05
CA SER A 108 -12.43 -23.92 5.94
C SER A 108 -12.52 -24.93 4.79
N GLY A 109 -11.76 -24.73 3.71
CA GLY A 109 -11.88 -25.52 2.49
C GLY A 109 -13.24 -25.39 1.78
N ALA A 110 -14.11 -24.48 2.22
CA ALA A 110 -15.48 -24.36 1.74
C ALA A 110 -15.60 -23.68 0.37
N PHE A 111 -14.65 -22.83 0.02
CA PHE A 111 -14.58 -22.12 -1.25
C PHE A 111 -13.13 -21.77 -1.60
N ASP A 112 -12.85 -21.51 -2.88
CA ASP A 112 -11.53 -21.09 -3.35
C ASP A 112 -11.50 -19.58 -3.63
N PHE A 113 -10.74 -18.84 -2.82
CA PHE A 113 -10.62 -17.39 -2.91
C PHE A 113 -9.28 -16.91 -3.50
N LEU A 114 -8.34 -17.80 -3.82
CA LEU A 114 -6.99 -17.39 -4.21
C LEU A 114 -6.99 -16.53 -5.48
N ALA A 115 -7.76 -16.91 -6.50
CA ALA A 115 -7.86 -16.14 -7.73
C ALA A 115 -8.40 -14.73 -7.49
N ALA A 116 -9.46 -14.60 -6.69
CA ALA A 116 -10.05 -13.31 -6.33
C ALA A 116 -9.09 -12.47 -5.49
N PHE A 117 -8.40 -13.09 -4.54
CA PHE A 117 -7.39 -12.45 -3.70
C PHE A 117 -6.25 -11.84 -4.53
N LYS A 118 -5.73 -12.61 -5.49
CA LYS A 118 -4.67 -12.19 -6.42
C LYS A 118 -5.07 -10.95 -7.23
N ILE A 119 -6.31 -10.90 -7.72
CA ILE A 119 -6.82 -9.76 -8.49
C ILE A 119 -7.06 -8.55 -7.58
N ALA A 120 -7.59 -8.77 -6.37
CA ALA A 120 -7.85 -7.70 -5.42
C ALA A 120 -6.57 -7.09 -4.82
N ASN A 121 -5.45 -7.82 -4.88
CA ASN A 121 -4.11 -7.40 -4.44
C ASN A 121 -3.13 -7.44 -5.63
N ALA A 122 -3.52 -6.81 -6.74
CA ALA A 122 -2.80 -6.82 -8.00
C ALA A 122 -1.36 -6.29 -7.87
N CYS A 123 -1.10 -5.34 -6.97
CA CYS A 123 0.26 -4.87 -6.66
C CYS A 123 1.17 -5.99 -6.11
N LEU A 124 0.61 -6.97 -5.41
CA LEU A 124 1.37 -8.10 -4.85
C LEU A 124 1.35 -9.33 -5.78
N PHE A 125 0.53 -9.31 -6.84
CA PHE A 125 0.33 -10.44 -7.75
C PHE A 125 1.62 -11.09 -8.25
N PRO A 126 2.61 -10.35 -8.81
CA PRO A 126 3.80 -10.99 -9.38
C PRO A 126 4.65 -11.74 -8.34
N ILE A 127 4.60 -11.31 -7.08
CA ILE A 127 5.30 -11.96 -5.97
C ILE A 127 4.50 -13.17 -5.48
N ILE A 128 3.17 -13.06 -5.35
CA ILE A 128 2.30 -14.19 -4.99
C ILE A 128 2.46 -15.32 -6.01
N ASP A 129 2.56 -14.98 -7.29
CA ASP A 129 2.68 -15.94 -8.38
C ASP A 129 3.89 -16.89 -8.17
N ILE A 130 4.99 -16.42 -7.58
CA ILE A 130 6.16 -17.27 -7.24
C ILE A 130 5.77 -18.43 -6.31
N PHE A 131 4.91 -18.16 -5.33
CA PHE A 131 4.54 -19.09 -4.25
C PHE A 131 3.21 -19.79 -4.49
N ALA A 132 2.47 -19.35 -5.50
CA ALA A 132 1.18 -19.88 -5.88
C ALA A 132 0.97 -19.61 -7.37
N HIS A 133 1.54 -20.42 -8.25
CA HIS A 133 1.38 -20.25 -9.71
C HIS A 133 -0.04 -20.58 -10.19
N SER A 134 -0.73 -21.45 -9.46
CA SER A 134 -2.09 -21.89 -9.75
C SER A 134 -3.14 -20.86 -9.32
N ALA A 135 -4.35 -21.00 -9.87
CA ALA A 135 -5.52 -20.28 -9.37
C ALA A 135 -6.14 -20.95 -8.12
N TYR A 136 -5.73 -22.18 -7.82
CA TYR A 136 -6.31 -22.99 -6.76
C TYR A 136 -5.55 -22.90 -5.43
N ILE A 137 -6.29 -22.74 -4.33
CA ILE A 137 -5.72 -22.66 -2.97
C ILE A 137 -4.90 -23.90 -2.61
N LYS A 138 -5.26 -25.08 -3.11
CA LYS A 138 -4.57 -26.34 -2.78
C LYS A 138 -3.09 -26.34 -3.20
N ASP A 139 -2.74 -25.56 -4.21
CA ASP A 139 -1.39 -25.47 -4.75
C ASP A 139 -0.61 -24.27 -4.15
N MET A 140 -1.22 -23.55 -3.21
CA MET A 140 -0.63 -22.37 -2.58
C MET A 140 0.35 -22.75 -1.49
N SER A 141 1.57 -22.21 -1.55
CA SER A 141 2.50 -22.30 -0.43
C SER A 141 2.04 -21.44 0.76
N PRO A 142 2.17 -21.93 2.00
CA PRO A 142 1.92 -21.13 3.21
C PRO A 142 2.74 -19.82 3.28
N ALA A 143 3.84 -19.74 2.53
CA ALA A 143 4.67 -18.54 2.41
C ALA A 143 3.87 -17.30 1.94
N VAL A 144 2.75 -17.47 1.22
CA VAL A 144 1.88 -16.36 0.80
C VAL A 144 1.39 -15.56 2.01
N PHE A 145 1.05 -16.21 3.13
CA PHE A 145 0.62 -15.50 4.35
C PHE A 145 1.74 -14.69 4.99
N LEU A 146 3.00 -15.13 4.86
CA LEU A 146 4.16 -14.39 5.34
C LEU A 146 4.45 -13.15 4.49
N LEU A 147 4.08 -13.15 3.21
CA LEU A 147 4.22 -12.00 2.30
C LEU A 147 3.16 -10.93 2.51
N ILE A 148 1.95 -11.34 2.93
CA ILE A 148 0.84 -10.42 3.18
C ILE A 148 1.16 -9.45 4.32
N LEU A 149 1.79 -9.92 5.40
CA LEU A 149 2.09 -9.10 6.57
C LEU A 149 2.98 -7.87 6.25
N PRO A 150 4.17 -8.01 5.64
CA PRO A 150 4.97 -6.86 5.26
C PRO A 150 4.26 -6.00 4.21
N TYR A 151 3.51 -6.60 3.28
CA TYR A 151 2.73 -5.85 2.30
C TYR A 151 1.70 -4.92 2.96
N LEU A 152 0.88 -5.45 3.88
CA LEU A 152 -0.07 -4.66 4.65
C LEU A 152 0.64 -3.59 5.49
N GLY A 153 1.80 -3.90 6.06
CA GLY A 153 2.62 -2.95 6.81
C GLY A 153 3.14 -1.77 5.99
N LEU A 154 3.30 -1.91 4.67
CA LEU A 154 3.72 -0.80 3.80
C LEU A 154 2.70 0.34 3.80
N PHE A 155 1.41 0.04 3.92
CA PHE A 155 0.36 1.07 3.88
C PHE A 155 0.52 2.12 4.99
N PRO A 156 0.45 1.75 6.29
CA PRO A 156 0.65 2.70 7.37
C PRO A 156 2.06 3.27 7.40
N LEU A 157 3.09 2.50 7.02
CA LEU A 157 4.48 2.96 7.04
C LEU A 157 4.71 4.08 6.01
N SER A 158 4.33 3.86 4.76
CA SER A 158 4.52 4.81 3.67
C SER A 158 3.72 6.09 3.91
N THR A 159 2.46 5.97 4.36
CA THR A 159 1.66 7.15 4.70
C THR A 159 2.22 7.89 5.91
N TYR A 160 2.69 7.19 6.94
CA TYR A 160 3.30 7.83 8.12
C TYR A 160 4.56 8.62 7.77
N ILE A 161 5.48 8.01 7.01
CA ILE A 161 6.72 8.67 6.59
C ILE A 161 6.41 9.90 5.74
N GLY A 162 5.57 9.73 4.72
CA GLY A 162 5.15 10.83 3.85
C GLY A 162 4.49 11.96 4.66
N PHE A 163 3.54 11.61 5.53
CA PHE A 163 2.84 12.59 6.37
C PHE A 163 3.77 13.35 7.29
N LYS A 164 4.71 12.66 7.95
CA LYS A 164 5.70 13.29 8.81
C LYS A 164 6.57 14.28 8.04
N TRP A 165 7.05 13.90 6.85
CA TRP A 165 7.85 14.80 6.01
C TRP A 165 7.07 16.01 5.52
N GLY A 166 5.82 15.83 5.09
CA GLY A 166 4.94 16.92 4.70
C GLY A 166 4.59 17.85 5.87
N TYR A 167 4.34 17.28 7.05
CA TYR A 167 4.02 18.03 8.25
C TYR A 167 5.20 18.87 8.74
N ASP A 168 6.39 18.29 8.74
CA ASP A 168 7.63 18.96 9.15
C ASP A 168 8.17 19.91 8.07
N LYS A 169 7.49 20.03 6.92
CA LYS A 169 7.91 20.82 5.75
C LYS A 169 9.38 20.55 5.38
N VAL A 170 9.76 19.28 5.44
CA VAL A 170 11.14 18.86 5.16
C VAL A 170 11.39 19.04 3.67
N ASP A 171 12.17 20.05 3.30
CA ASP A 171 12.74 20.13 1.96
C ASP A 171 13.98 19.24 1.90
N LEU A 172 13.94 18.24 1.01
CA LEU A 172 15.07 17.32 0.77
C LEU A 172 16.32 18.09 0.32
N LYS A 173 16.13 19.20 -0.40
CA LYS A 173 17.23 20.07 -0.82
C LYS A 173 17.94 20.69 0.37
N ASP A 174 17.17 21.20 1.33
CA ASP A 174 17.76 21.83 2.52
C ASP A 174 18.47 20.80 3.41
N LYS A 175 17.94 19.58 3.54
CA LYS A 175 18.62 18.51 4.29
C LYS A 175 19.93 18.04 3.66
N ILE A 176 19.98 17.94 2.33
CA ILE A 176 21.17 17.48 1.61
C ILE A 176 22.24 18.58 1.55
N VAL A 177 21.83 19.83 1.32
CA VAL A 177 22.74 20.98 1.16
C VAL A 177 23.25 21.48 2.52
N TYR A 178 22.38 21.61 3.52
CA TYR A 178 22.74 22.25 4.78
C TYR A 178 23.09 21.28 5.92
N LYS A 179 23.07 19.95 5.69
CA LYS A 179 23.45 18.90 6.66
C LYS A 179 23.05 19.28 8.10
N ASN A 180 21.74 19.38 8.38
CA ASN A 180 21.16 19.57 9.72
C ASN A 180 22.06 20.35 10.70
N LYS A 181 22.15 21.68 10.56
CA LYS A 181 22.53 22.52 11.69
C LYS A 181 21.32 22.79 12.56
#